data_AF-A0A9D1J4Z7-F1
#
_entry.id   AF-A0A9D1J4Z7-F1
#
_cell.length_a   1.000
_cell.length_b   1.000
_cell.length_c   1.000
_cell.angle_alpha   90.00
_cell.angle_beta   90.00
_cell.angle_gamma   90.00
#
_symmetry.space_group_name_H-M   'P 1'
#
loop_
_entity.id
_entity.type
_entity.pdbx_description
1 polymer ?
#
loop_
_entity_poly.entity_id
_entity_poly.type
_entity_poly.pdbx_seq_one_letter_code
_entity_poly.pdbx_strand_id
1 'polypeptide(L)'
;MIRKSIAQDFFLLAVGENGGMAPLRREVSNAGLMAAGVLDLEAAGVIASEKKKVTVLKPLPAELSHLEPLYHYLSEKPRSFTRLMSDYLVGGSARMKAVYESVGKSLLADGAVTEGMGGFFGNKQVYIPDRARKAELVGKLKETLLGGGAVPALDTGLLLLLKESKNLGQYFSKFEDGERKARLKALRKNPRNEKAAATVKEAEDLMKAAAACLSSYGG
;
A
#
# COMPACT_ATOMS: atom_id res chain seq x y z
N MET A 1 -6.72 -18.31 -0.53
CA MET A 1 -5.76 -17.49 -1.31
C MET A 1 -4.44 -17.36 -0.53
N ILE A 2 -3.31 -17.81 -1.11
CA ILE A 2 -1.98 -17.49 -0.57
C ILE A 2 -1.68 -16.05 -0.98
N ARG A 3 -1.58 -15.13 -0.02
CA ARG A 3 -1.31 -13.71 -0.31
C ARG A 3 0.15 -13.55 -0.70
N LYS A 4 0.40 -12.90 -1.83
CA LYS A 4 1.75 -12.80 -2.43
C LYS A 4 2.39 -11.42 -2.29
N SER A 5 1.61 -10.36 -2.11
CA SER A 5 2.13 -8.99 -2.08
C SER A 5 1.24 -8.04 -1.27
N ILE A 6 1.87 -7.27 -0.38
CA ILE A 6 1.25 -6.17 0.36
C ILE A 6 0.80 -5.08 -0.62
N ALA A 7 1.56 -4.79 -1.67
CA ALA A 7 1.23 -3.75 -2.65
C ALA A 7 -0.05 -4.07 -3.44
N GLN A 8 -0.21 -5.31 -3.90
CA GLN A 8 -1.43 -5.77 -4.57
C GLN A 8 -2.65 -5.66 -3.65
N ASP A 9 -2.54 -6.19 -2.43
CA ASP A 9 -3.63 -6.13 -1.45
C ASP A 9 -3.96 -4.69 -1.02
N PHE A 10 -2.95 -3.84 -0.84
CA PHE A 10 -3.13 -2.43 -0.53
C PHE A 10 -3.88 -1.74 -1.66
N PHE A 11 -3.48 -1.96 -2.92
CA PHE A 11 -4.15 -1.38 -4.08
C PHE A 11 -5.63 -1.76 -4.08
N LEU A 12 -5.95 -3.05 -3.99
CA LEU A 12 -7.32 -3.58 -4.00
C LEU A 12 -8.21 -2.94 -2.91
N LEU A 13 -7.62 -2.70 -1.73
CA LEU A 13 -8.31 -2.12 -0.58
C LEU A 13 -8.34 -0.59 -0.58
N ALA A 14 -7.44 0.08 -1.30
CA ALA A 14 -7.39 1.54 -1.35
C ALA A 14 -8.22 2.14 -2.50
N VAL A 15 -8.31 1.43 -3.64
CA VAL A 15 -9.13 1.89 -4.77
C VAL A 15 -10.63 1.74 -4.50
N GLY A 16 -11.40 2.72 -4.95
CA GLY A 16 -12.86 2.72 -4.87
C GLY A 16 -13.51 1.86 -5.95
N GLU A 17 -14.84 1.81 -5.95
CA GLU A 17 -15.63 1.05 -6.94
C GLU A 17 -15.45 1.55 -8.37
N ASN A 18 -15.03 2.80 -8.56
CA ASN A 18 -14.70 3.38 -9.87
C ASN A 18 -13.26 3.09 -10.31
N GLY A 19 -12.53 2.20 -9.64
CA GLY A 19 -11.14 1.84 -9.92
C GLY A 19 -10.11 2.93 -9.60
N GLY A 20 -10.53 4.07 -9.04
CA GLY A 20 -9.65 5.18 -8.68
C GLY A 20 -9.37 5.27 -7.18
N MET A 21 -8.20 5.79 -6.82
CA MET A 21 -7.96 6.31 -5.47
C MET A 21 -8.87 7.50 -5.20
N ALA A 22 -9.51 7.55 -4.03
CA ALA A 22 -10.40 8.64 -3.69
C ALA A 22 -9.64 9.98 -3.66
N PRO A 23 -10.18 11.06 -4.27
CA PRO A 23 -9.44 12.30 -4.49
C PRO A 23 -8.81 12.89 -3.24
N LEU A 24 -9.56 13.02 -2.14
CA LEU A 24 -9.09 13.66 -0.90
C LEU A 24 -7.99 12.90 -0.15
N ARG A 25 -7.72 11.65 -0.53
CA ARG A 25 -6.69 10.80 0.10
C ARG A 25 -5.74 10.19 -0.93
N ARG A 26 -5.71 10.72 -2.16
CA ARG A 26 -4.97 10.11 -3.27
C ARG A 26 -3.48 10.06 -2.98
N GLU A 27 -2.89 11.18 -2.60
CA GLU A 27 -1.45 11.34 -2.34
C GLU A 27 -1.03 10.49 -1.13
N VAL A 28 -1.87 10.49 -0.09
CA VAL A 28 -1.69 9.64 1.11
C VAL A 28 -1.80 8.14 0.75
N SER A 29 -2.70 7.77 -0.16
CA SER A 29 -2.84 6.39 -0.65
C SER A 29 -1.68 6.00 -1.56
N ASN A 30 -1.13 6.93 -2.35
CA ASN A 30 0.06 6.70 -3.16
C ASN A 30 1.26 6.40 -2.28
N ALA A 31 1.48 7.20 -1.23
CA ALA A 31 2.51 6.93 -0.24
C ALA A 31 2.36 5.52 0.36
N GLY A 32 1.12 5.12 0.67
CA GLY A 32 0.81 3.80 1.23
C GLY A 32 1.13 2.67 0.26
N LEU A 33 0.78 2.83 -1.02
CA LEU A 33 1.09 1.85 -2.06
C LEU A 33 2.59 1.72 -2.30
N MET A 34 3.32 2.84 -2.34
CA MET A 34 4.77 2.82 -2.51
C MET A 34 5.46 2.18 -1.31
N ALA A 35 5.03 2.48 -0.09
CA ALA A 35 5.54 1.84 1.11
C ALA A 35 5.22 0.34 1.16
N ALA A 36 4.05 -0.08 0.65
CA ALA A 36 3.71 -1.49 0.49
C ALA A 36 4.67 -2.21 -0.47
N GLY A 37 5.00 -1.58 -1.60
CA GLY A 37 6.00 -2.10 -2.54
C GLY A 37 7.40 -2.21 -1.92
N VAL A 38 7.81 -1.22 -1.12
CA VAL A 38 9.08 -1.30 -0.37
C VAL A 38 9.07 -2.48 0.61
N LEU A 39 7.99 -2.67 1.37
CA LEU A 39 7.88 -3.80 2.30
C LEU A 39 7.96 -5.16 1.60
N ASP A 40 7.32 -5.31 0.43
CA ASP A 40 7.40 -6.55 -0.37
C ASP A 40 8.83 -6.82 -0.83
N LEU A 41 9.53 -5.81 -1.36
CA LEU A 41 10.91 -5.93 -1.81
C LEU A 41 11.88 -6.21 -0.64
N GLU A 42 11.67 -5.57 0.51
CA GLU A 42 12.46 -5.83 1.73
C GLU A 42 12.23 -7.25 2.25
N ALA A 43 10.97 -7.70 2.29
CA ALA A 43 10.62 -9.05 2.73
C ALA A 43 11.23 -10.14 1.83
N ALA A 44 11.31 -9.87 0.53
CA ALA A 44 12.00 -10.74 -0.43
C ALA A 44 13.52 -10.60 -0.41
N GLY A 45 14.08 -9.65 0.36
CA GLY A 45 15.51 -9.35 0.41
C GLY A 45 16.06 -8.78 -0.91
N VAL A 46 15.19 -8.19 -1.74
CA VAL A 46 15.56 -7.55 -3.02
C VAL A 46 16.23 -6.21 -2.76
N ILE A 47 15.80 -5.52 -1.70
CA ILE A 47 16.36 -4.24 -1.27
C ILE A 47 16.74 -4.27 0.20
N ALA A 48 17.59 -3.34 0.61
CA ALA A 48 17.81 -2.98 2.00
C ALA A 48 17.70 -1.46 2.20
N SER A 49 17.18 -1.10 3.37
CA SER A 49 17.10 0.28 3.85
C SER A 49 18.17 0.51 4.91
N GLU A 50 19.30 1.11 4.51
CA GLU A 50 20.44 1.41 5.39
C GLU A 50 20.78 2.90 5.35
N LYS A 51 21.09 3.50 6.51
CA LYS A 51 21.49 4.92 6.60
C LYS A 51 20.53 5.87 5.87
N LYS A 52 19.21 5.60 5.94
CA LYS A 52 18.14 6.33 5.24
C LYS A 52 18.18 6.22 3.71
N LYS A 53 18.89 5.24 3.14
CA LYS A 53 18.93 4.95 1.71
C LYS A 53 18.41 3.54 1.43
N VAL A 54 17.59 3.44 0.41
CA VAL A 54 17.12 2.19 -0.19
C VAL A 54 18.08 1.81 -1.32
N THR A 55 18.60 0.59 -1.26
CA THR A 55 19.56 0.04 -2.22
C THR A 55 19.10 -1.33 -2.70
N VAL A 56 19.23 -1.60 -4.01
CA VAL A 56 18.96 -2.92 -4.61
C VAL A 56 20.13 -3.86 -4.33
N LEU A 57 19.81 -5.06 -3.83
CA LEU A 57 20.77 -6.09 -3.46
C LEU A 57 20.84 -7.26 -4.43
N LYS A 58 19.71 -7.59 -5.08
CA LYS A 58 19.61 -8.72 -6.01
C LYS A 58 18.50 -8.48 -7.05
N PRO A 59 18.45 -9.29 -8.13
CA PRO A 59 17.40 -9.18 -9.15
C PRO A 59 15.98 -9.32 -8.59
N LEU A 60 15.03 -8.68 -9.26
CA LEU A 60 13.61 -8.82 -8.94
C LEU A 60 13.12 -10.25 -9.26
N PRO A 61 12.54 -10.97 -8.28
CA PRO A 61 11.98 -12.29 -8.53
C PRO A 61 10.67 -12.20 -9.35
N ALA A 62 10.35 -13.25 -10.10
CA ALA A 62 9.20 -13.28 -11.00
C ALA A 62 7.86 -13.06 -10.28
N GLU A 63 7.77 -13.51 -9.02
CA GLU A 63 6.60 -13.37 -8.15
C GLU A 63 6.31 -11.91 -7.76
N LEU A 64 7.30 -11.02 -7.91
CA LEU A 64 7.18 -9.58 -7.63
C LEU A 64 7.29 -8.72 -8.88
N SER A 65 7.08 -9.30 -10.07
CA SER A 65 7.18 -8.60 -11.36
C SER A 65 6.25 -7.37 -11.48
N HIS A 66 5.16 -7.32 -10.70
CA HIS A 66 4.29 -6.14 -10.59
C HIS A 66 4.93 -4.93 -9.90
N LEU A 67 6.10 -5.12 -9.29
CA LEU A 67 6.91 -4.06 -8.68
C LEU A 67 8.03 -3.58 -9.61
N GLU A 68 8.09 -4.06 -10.86
CA GLU A 68 9.12 -3.67 -11.85
C GLU A 68 9.31 -2.14 -11.96
N PRO A 69 8.25 -1.29 -12.02
CA PRO A 69 8.45 0.15 -12.11
C PRO A 69 9.16 0.76 -10.89
N LEU A 70 8.93 0.20 -9.70
CA LEU A 70 9.60 0.62 -8.46
C LEU A 70 11.04 0.08 -8.42
N TYR A 71 11.21 -1.21 -8.75
CA TYR A 71 12.51 -1.85 -8.80
C TYR A 71 13.45 -1.14 -9.77
N HIS A 72 13.01 -0.88 -11.00
CA HIS A 72 13.79 -0.17 -12.01
C HIS A 72 14.28 1.18 -11.50
N TYR A 73 13.39 1.98 -10.90
CA TYR A 73 13.73 3.28 -10.32
C TYR A 73 14.80 3.18 -9.21
N LEU A 74 14.72 2.15 -8.35
CA LEU A 74 15.70 1.93 -7.29
C LEU A 74 17.03 1.37 -7.83
N SER A 75 16.99 0.63 -8.94
CA SER A 75 18.16 0.01 -9.57
C SER A 75 19.11 1.03 -10.23
N GLU A 76 18.59 2.19 -10.66
CA GLU A 76 19.40 3.24 -11.29
C GLU A 76 20.51 3.76 -10.36
N LYS A 77 20.17 3.99 -9.08
CA LYS A 77 21.09 4.39 -8.02
C LYS A 77 20.36 4.44 -6.68
N PRO A 78 21.08 4.27 -5.54
CA PRO A 78 20.48 4.38 -4.21
C PRO A 78 19.69 5.68 -4.00
N ARG A 79 18.56 5.59 -3.30
CA ARG A 79 17.62 6.70 -3.06
C ARG A 79 17.29 6.82 -1.58
N SER A 80 17.08 8.03 -1.07
CA SER A 80 16.44 8.15 0.24
C SER A 80 14.97 7.78 0.17
N PHE A 81 14.40 7.28 1.27
CA PHE A 81 12.96 6.96 1.34
C PHE A 81 12.10 8.19 1.06
N THR A 82 12.47 9.35 1.61
CA THR A 82 11.84 10.66 1.30
C THR A 82 11.84 10.96 -0.20
N ARG A 83 12.98 10.76 -0.88
CA ARG A 83 13.09 11.03 -2.31
C ARG A 83 12.26 10.04 -3.13
N LEU A 84 12.30 8.76 -2.77
CA LEU A 84 11.46 7.73 -3.37
C LEU A 84 9.99 8.13 -3.32
N MET A 85 9.47 8.47 -2.15
CA MET A 85 8.06 8.85 -2.01
C MET A 85 7.77 10.11 -2.81
N SER A 86 8.54 11.19 -2.62
CA SER A 86 8.38 12.47 -3.34
C SER A 86 8.20 12.30 -4.85
N ASP A 87 8.98 11.42 -5.48
CA ASP A 87 8.95 11.22 -6.94
C ASP A 87 7.71 10.47 -7.44
N TYR A 88 6.95 9.83 -6.53
CA TYR A 88 5.74 9.05 -6.82
C TYR A 88 4.46 9.63 -6.19
N LEU A 89 4.55 10.54 -5.21
CA LEU A 89 3.39 11.08 -4.49
C LEU A 89 2.39 11.78 -5.41
N VAL A 90 2.89 12.54 -6.39
CA VAL A 90 2.06 13.35 -7.28
C VAL A 90 1.18 12.45 -8.15
N GLY A 91 -0.12 12.46 -7.85
CA GLY A 91 -1.13 11.71 -8.58
C GLY A 91 -1.14 12.10 -10.06
N GLY A 92 -1.03 11.11 -10.95
CA GLY A 92 -1.01 11.33 -12.39
C GLY A 92 0.38 11.54 -13.00
N SER A 93 1.45 11.55 -12.19
CA SER A 93 2.82 11.43 -12.69
C SER A 93 2.97 10.13 -13.49
N ALA A 94 3.84 10.15 -14.51
CA ALA A 94 4.12 8.96 -15.33
C ALA A 94 4.61 7.78 -14.47
N ARG A 95 5.40 8.07 -13.43
CA ARG A 95 5.90 7.08 -12.48
C ARG A 95 4.79 6.38 -11.71
N MET A 96 3.87 7.14 -11.13
CA MET A 96 2.77 6.55 -10.36
C MET A 96 1.78 5.80 -11.27
N LYS A 97 1.55 6.29 -12.50
CA LYS A 97 0.75 5.58 -13.50
C LYS A 97 1.36 4.23 -13.86
N ALA A 98 2.67 4.16 -14.06
CA ALA A 98 3.36 2.89 -14.35
C ALA A 98 3.20 1.88 -13.20
N VAL A 99 3.25 2.33 -11.94
CA VAL A 99 2.98 1.47 -10.77
C VAL A 99 1.53 0.96 -10.76
N TYR A 100 0.55 1.84 -10.96
CA TYR A 100 -0.85 1.42 -11.04
C TYR A 100 -1.09 0.41 -12.17
N GLU A 101 -0.48 0.64 -13.32
CA GLU A 101 -0.63 -0.25 -14.47
C GLU A 101 0.00 -1.61 -14.20
N SER A 102 1.22 -1.65 -13.67
CA SER A 102 1.92 -2.90 -13.38
C SER A 102 1.20 -3.72 -12.29
N VAL A 103 0.78 -3.08 -11.19
CA VAL A 103 0.01 -3.73 -10.12
C VAL A 103 -1.38 -4.17 -10.62
N GLY A 104 -2.04 -3.32 -11.40
CA GLY A 104 -3.37 -3.59 -11.96
C GLY A 104 -3.37 -4.76 -12.93
N LYS A 105 -2.40 -4.83 -13.87
CA LYS A 105 -2.24 -5.97 -14.79
C LYS A 105 -2.01 -7.28 -14.07
N SER A 106 -1.21 -7.26 -13.01
CA SER A 106 -0.96 -8.45 -12.19
C SER A 106 -2.24 -8.92 -11.48
N LEU A 107 -2.98 -7.98 -10.87
CA LEU A 107 -4.29 -8.29 -10.28
C LEU A 107 -5.33 -8.76 -11.31
N LEU A 108 -5.26 -8.27 -12.55
CA LEU A 108 -6.15 -8.68 -13.64
C LEU A 108 -5.88 -10.14 -14.03
N ALA A 109 -4.60 -10.50 -14.15
CA ALA A 109 -4.20 -11.88 -14.42
C ALA A 109 -4.64 -12.86 -13.31
N ASP A 110 -4.68 -12.37 -12.06
CA ASP A 110 -5.18 -13.13 -10.90
C ASP A 110 -6.72 -13.14 -10.78
N GLY A 111 -7.44 -12.44 -11.66
CA GLY A 111 -8.91 -12.30 -11.63
C GLY A 111 -9.44 -11.52 -10.42
N ALA A 112 -8.61 -10.67 -9.81
CA ALA A 112 -8.97 -9.86 -8.64
C ALA A 112 -9.53 -8.47 -9.03
N VAL A 113 -9.35 -8.07 -10.28
CA VAL A 113 -9.88 -6.84 -10.87
C VAL A 113 -10.38 -7.11 -12.28
N THR A 114 -11.19 -6.20 -12.81
CA THR A 114 -11.51 -6.12 -14.25
C THR A 114 -10.99 -4.81 -14.82
N GLU A 115 -10.62 -4.78 -16.10
CA GLU A 115 -10.39 -3.51 -16.78
C GLU A 115 -11.71 -2.80 -17.09
N GLY A 116 -11.70 -1.47 -17.04
CA GLY A 116 -12.86 -0.68 -17.40
C GLY A 116 -12.54 0.80 -17.50
N MET A 117 -13.57 1.59 -17.83
CA MET A 117 -13.50 3.04 -17.83
C MET A 117 -14.02 3.59 -16.51
N GLY A 118 -13.26 4.47 -15.87
CA GLY A 118 -13.56 4.95 -14.53
C GLY A 118 -12.73 6.15 -14.10
N GLY A 119 -12.39 6.18 -12.81
CA GLY A 119 -11.88 7.36 -12.15
C GLY A 119 -12.96 8.44 -11.95
N PHE A 120 -12.55 9.63 -11.54
CA PHE A 120 -13.49 10.70 -11.15
C PHE A 120 -14.38 11.19 -12.30
N PHE A 121 -13.85 11.23 -13.53
CA PHE A 121 -14.58 11.66 -14.73
C PHE A 121 -15.04 10.50 -15.63
N GLY A 122 -14.84 9.24 -15.23
CA GLY A 122 -15.25 8.08 -16.01
C GLY A 122 -14.50 7.85 -17.33
N ASN A 123 -13.48 8.65 -17.63
CA ASN A 123 -12.81 8.68 -18.94
C ASN A 123 -11.39 8.11 -18.93
N LYS A 124 -11.01 7.38 -17.86
CA LYS A 124 -9.68 6.77 -17.73
C LYS A 124 -9.81 5.27 -17.71
N GLN A 125 -8.91 4.58 -18.42
CA GLN A 125 -8.72 3.15 -18.21
C GLN A 125 -8.25 2.92 -16.77
N VAL A 126 -8.94 2.05 -16.06
CA VAL A 126 -8.72 1.74 -14.65
C VAL A 126 -8.89 0.24 -14.40
N TYR A 127 -8.43 -0.19 -13.24
CA TYR A 127 -8.62 -1.54 -12.73
C TYR A 127 -9.66 -1.49 -11.61
N ILE A 128 -10.83 -2.10 -11.85
CA ILE A 128 -11.97 -2.09 -10.93
C ILE A 128 -11.91 -3.36 -10.07
N PRO A 129 -11.84 -3.24 -8.74
CA PRO A 129 -11.84 -4.39 -7.83
C PRO A 129 -13.05 -5.30 -8.01
N ASP A 130 -12.80 -6.61 -8.04
CA ASP A 130 -13.87 -7.58 -7.84
C ASP A 130 -14.40 -7.46 -6.39
N ARG A 131 -15.73 -7.29 -6.26
CA ARG A 131 -16.37 -7.05 -4.95
C ARG A 131 -16.23 -8.26 -4.02
N ALA A 132 -16.35 -9.48 -4.55
CA ALA A 132 -16.28 -10.70 -3.75
C ALA A 132 -14.85 -10.92 -3.24
N ARG A 133 -13.83 -10.76 -4.09
CA ARG A 133 -12.41 -10.82 -3.72
C ARG A 133 -12.04 -9.78 -2.68
N LYS A 134 -12.52 -8.54 -2.85
CA LYS A 134 -12.31 -7.46 -1.88
C LYS A 134 -12.96 -7.79 -0.54
N ALA A 135 -14.19 -8.30 -0.54
CA ALA A 135 -14.89 -8.71 0.68
C ALA A 135 -14.19 -9.88 1.39
N GLU A 136 -13.74 -10.89 0.64
CA GLU A 136 -12.95 -12.02 1.17
C GLU A 136 -11.68 -11.53 1.87
N LEU A 137 -10.93 -10.64 1.21
CA LEU A 137 -9.72 -10.05 1.77
C LEU A 137 -9.98 -9.25 3.05
N VAL A 138 -11.04 -8.43 3.05
CA VAL A 138 -11.46 -7.69 4.23
C VAL A 138 -11.84 -8.63 5.37
N GLY A 139 -12.65 -9.65 5.10
CA GLY A 139 -13.08 -10.64 6.10
C GLY A 139 -11.88 -11.32 6.75
N LYS A 140 -10.93 -11.81 5.95
CA LYS A 140 -9.69 -12.42 6.44
C LYS A 140 -8.88 -11.47 7.32
N LEU A 141 -8.73 -10.20 6.91
CA LEU A 141 -7.97 -9.22 7.69
C LEU A 141 -8.64 -8.88 9.01
N LYS A 142 -9.97 -8.80 9.04
CA LYS A 142 -10.74 -8.61 10.28
C LYS A 142 -10.55 -9.78 11.23
N GLU A 143 -10.75 -11.00 10.73
CA GLU A 143 -10.55 -12.23 11.50
C GLU A 143 -9.13 -12.32 12.06
N THR A 144 -8.13 -12.07 11.22
CA THR A 144 -6.72 -12.10 11.63
C THR A 144 -6.41 -11.04 12.68
N LEU A 145 -6.90 -9.82 12.50
CA LEU A 145 -6.63 -8.73 13.42
C LEU A 145 -7.34 -8.91 14.77
N LEU A 146 -8.60 -9.33 14.76
CA LEU A 146 -9.47 -9.39 15.94
C LEU A 146 -9.49 -10.78 16.62
N GLY A 147 -9.08 -11.85 15.93
CA GLY A 147 -9.10 -13.23 16.43
C GLY A 147 -8.08 -13.57 17.52
N GLY A 148 -7.47 -12.57 18.17
CA GLY A 148 -6.56 -12.74 19.31
C GLY A 148 -5.16 -13.28 19.00
N GLY A 149 -4.99 -14.06 17.93
CA GLY A 149 -3.74 -14.71 17.54
C GLY A 149 -2.61 -13.79 17.05
N ALA A 150 -1.49 -14.40 16.68
CA ALA A 150 -0.38 -13.70 16.03
C ALA A 150 -0.78 -13.30 14.60
N VAL A 151 -0.49 -12.05 14.24
CA VAL A 151 -0.76 -11.53 12.89
C VAL A 151 0.48 -11.76 12.03
N PRO A 152 0.37 -12.37 10.83
CA PRO A 152 1.49 -12.54 9.91
C PRO A 152 2.18 -11.22 9.56
N ALA A 153 3.46 -11.27 9.17
CA ALA A 153 4.25 -10.07 8.87
C ALA A 153 3.65 -9.26 7.70
N LEU A 154 3.22 -9.92 6.62
CA LEU A 154 2.57 -9.26 5.48
C LEU A 154 1.27 -8.57 5.89
N ASP A 155 0.46 -9.25 6.69
CA ASP A 155 -0.81 -8.73 7.23
C ASP A 155 -0.55 -7.54 8.17
N THR A 156 0.50 -7.61 8.98
CA THR A 156 0.92 -6.50 9.85
C THR A 156 1.28 -5.26 9.03
N GLY A 157 2.16 -5.41 8.03
CA GLY A 157 2.55 -4.31 7.15
C GLY A 157 1.34 -3.66 6.46
N LEU A 158 0.47 -4.49 5.87
CA LEU A 158 -0.74 -4.02 5.22
C LEU A 158 -1.69 -3.28 6.16
N LEU A 159 -1.99 -3.85 7.33
CA LEU A 159 -2.93 -3.27 8.30
C LEU A 159 -2.42 -1.92 8.84
N LEU A 160 -1.13 -1.83 9.11
CA LEU A 160 -0.51 -0.59 9.54
C LEU A 160 -0.53 0.47 8.43
N LEU A 161 -0.21 0.11 7.18
CA LEU A 161 -0.27 1.03 6.05
C LEU A 161 -1.70 1.52 5.78
N LEU A 162 -2.70 0.63 5.78
CA LEU A 162 -4.11 1.02 5.60
C LEU A 162 -4.59 1.95 6.72
N LYS A 163 -4.10 1.75 7.95
CA LYS A 163 -4.40 2.65 9.08
C LYS A 163 -3.84 4.05 8.81
N GLU A 164 -2.54 4.14 8.50
CA GLU A 164 -1.90 5.45 8.32
C GLU A 164 -2.39 6.15 7.07
N SER A 165 -2.70 5.40 6.01
CA SER A 165 -3.25 5.93 4.76
C SER A 165 -4.75 6.25 4.82
N LYS A 166 -5.40 6.06 5.97
CA LYS A 166 -6.85 6.25 6.19
C LYS A 166 -7.76 5.37 5.33
N ASN A 167 -7.24 4.25 4.80
CA ASN A 167 -8.03 3.30 4.01
C ASN A 167 -8.58 2.13 4.85
N LEU A 168 -8.22 2.01 6.14
CA LEU A 168 -8.66 0.89 6.99
C LEU A 168 -10.05 1.08 7.60
N GLY A 169 -10.36 2.30 8.08
CA GLY A 169 -11.51 2.54 8.97
C GLY A 169 -12.85 2.15 8.35
N GLN A 170 -12.99 2.29 7.04
CA GLN A 170 -14.19 1.94 6.27
C GLN A 170 -14.59 0.46 6.33
N TYR A 171 -13.68 -0.43 6.74
CA TYR A 171 -13.91 -1.88 6.75
C TYR A 171 -14.35 -2.43 8.12
N PHE A 172 -14.39 -1.58 9.15
CA PHE A 172 -14.73 -1.98 10.50
C PHE A 172 -15.99 -1.24 10.97
N SER A 173 -16.83 -1.94 11.72
CA SER A 173 -17.99 -1.35 12.38
C SER A 173 -17.57 -0.45 13.54
N LYS A 174 -18.50 0.36 14.03
CA LYS A 174 -18.29 1.20 15.23
C LYS A 174 -17.96 0.36 16.47
N PHE A 175 -18.56 -0.82 16.60
CA PHE A 175 -18.34 -1.73 17.73
C PHE A 175 -16.92 -2.34 17.72
N GLU A 176 -16.35 -2.58 16.54
CA GLU A 176 -14.99 -3.11 16.39
C GLU A 176 -13.90 -2.03 16.54
N ASP A 177 -14.25 -0.75 16.56
CA ASP A 177 -13.30 0.37 16.43
C ASP A 177 -12.28 0.42 17.58
N GLY A 178 -12.74 0.19 18.82
CA GLY A 178 -11.91 0.19 20.02
C GLY A 178 -10.89 -0.94 20.01
N GLU A 179 -11.36 -2.17 19.77
CA GLU A 179 -10.50 -3.35 19.70
C GLU A 179 -9.50 -3.25 18.54
N ARG A 180 -9.96 -2.85 17.35
CA ARG A 180 -9.10 -2.62 16.18
C ARG A 180 -7.97 -1.64 16.51
N LYS A 181 -8.27 -0.51 17.15
CA LYS A 181 -7.27 0.48 17.55
C LYS A 181 -6.26 -0.11 18.55
N ALA A 182 -6.73 -0.85 19.55
CA ALA A 182 -5.88 -1.50 20.54
C ALA A 182 -4.93 -2.53 19.88
N ARG A 183 -5.47 -3.38 19.01
CA ARG A 183 -4.71 -4.41 18.29
C ARG A 183 -3.66 -3.80 17.36
N LEU A 184 -4.00 -2.77 16.57
CA LEU A 184 -3.02 -2.07 15.73
C LEU A 184 -1.90 -1.42 16.54
N LYS A 185 -2.22 -0.84 17.70
CA LYS A 185 -1.22 -0.27 18.62
C LYS A 185 -0.29 -1.36 19.16
N ALA A 186 -0.82 -2.53 19.51
CA ALA A 186 -0.03 -3.67 19.96
C ALA A 186 0.89 -4.21 18.85
N LEU A 187 0.37 -4.35 17.62
CA LEU A 187 1.18 -4.77 16.46
C LEU A 187 2.38 -3.87 16.23
N ARG A 188 2.17 -2.54 16.29
CA ARG A 188 3.24 -1.56 16.08
C ARG A 188 4.32 -1.59 17.16
N LYS A 189 3.98 -1.97 18.38
CA LYS A 189 4.91 -2.05 19.53
C LYS A 189 5.60 -3.40 19.66
N ASN A 190 5.16 -4.41 18.91
CA ASN A 190 5.71 -5.75 19.01
C ASN A 190 7.12 -5.79 18.37
N PRO A 191 8.18 -6.22 19.09
CA PRO A 191 9.53 -6.32 18.54
C PRO A 191 9.63 -7.18 17.27
N ARG A 192 8.78 -8.21 17.12
CA ARG A 192 8.74 -9.03 15.90
C ARG A 192 8.39 -8.24 14.64
N ASN A 193 7.74 -7.10 14.82
CA ASN A 193 7.25 -6.24 13.74
C ASN A 193 8.12 -4.99 13.55
N GLU A 194 9.27 -4.90 14.21
CA GLU A 194 10.10 -3.68 14.23
C GLU A 194 10.44 -3.17 12.82
N LYS A 195 10.87 -4.04 11.92
CA LYS A 195 11.19 -3.67 10.52
C LYS A 195 9.98 -3.08 9.80
N ALA A 196 8.84 -3.77 9.82
CA ALA A 196 7.62 -3.29 9.20
C ALA A 196 7.14 -1.97 9.83
N ALA A 197 7.20 -1.86 11.16
CA ALA A 197 6.82 -0.65 11.88
C ALA A 197 7.74 0.55 11.56
N ALA A 198 9.03 0.31 11.31
CA ALA A 198 9.98 1.35 10.90
C ALA A 198 9.66 1.88 9.50
N THR A 199 9.50 1.00 8.50
CA THR A 199 9.14 1.39 7.13
C THR A 199 7.80 2.12 7.09
N VAL A 200 6.80 1.65 7.86
CA VAL A 200 5.51 2.34 7.99
C VAL A 200 5.67 3.72 8.63
N LYS A 201 6.54 3.86 9.64
CA LYS A 201 6.78 5.15 10.30
C LYS A 201 7.36 6.17 9.31
N GLU A 202 8.33 5.77 8.49
CA GLU A 202 8.90 6.65 7.47
C GLU A 202 7.84 7.09 6.44
N ALA A 203 6.95 6.18 6.04
CA ALA A 203 5.82 6.50 5.18
C ALA A 203 4.80 7.43 5.85
N GLU A 204 4.49 7.21 7.12
CA GLU A 204 3.55 8.01 7.90
C GLU A 204 3.97 9.48 7.98
N ASP A 205 5.24 9.76 8.20
CA ASP A 205 5.75 11.13 8.29
C ASP A 205 5.56 11.88 6.96
N LEU A 206 5.73 11.19 5.83
CA LEU A 206 5.52 11.75 4.49
C LEU A 206 4.03 11.87 4.14
N MET A 207 3.20 10.92 4.57
CA MET A 207 1.74 11.01 4.45
C MET A 207 1.20 12.22 5.22
N LYS A 208 1.70 12.48 6.43
CA LYS A 208 1.32 13.65 7.23
C LYS A 208 1.72 14.95 6.54
N ALA A 209 2.93 15.02 5.99
CA ALA A 209 3.38 16.17 5.23
C ALA A 209 2.48 16.42 4.00
N ALA A 210 2.18 15.38 3.22
CA ALA A 210 1.29 15.48 2.07
C ALA A 210 -0.13 15.93 2.45
N ALA A 211 -0.69 15.37 3.54
CA ALA A 211 -2.01 15.76 4.03
C ALA A 211 -2.05 17.22 4.52
N ALA A 212 -0.99 17.69 5.19
CA ALA A 212 -0.91 19.08 5.65
C ALA A 212 -0.90 20.08 4.49
N CYS A 213 -0.16 19.79 3.41
CA CYS A 213 -0.17 20.61 2.20
C CYS A 213 -1.56 20.70 1.57
N LEU A 214 -2.30 19.59 1.50
CA LEU A 214 -3.65 19.58 0.94
C LEU A 214 -4.64 20.41 1.78
N SER A 215 -4.53 20.34 3.11
CA SER A 215 -5.37 21.14 4.02
C SER A 215 -5.09 22.65 3.93
N SER A 216 -3.85 23.06 3.61
CA SER A 216 -3.50 24.49 3.46
C SER A 216 -3.99 25.14 2.15
N TYR A 217 -4.37 24.35 1.14
CA TYR A 217 -4.93 24.87 -0.12
C TYR A 217 -6.47 24.84 -0.17
N GLY A 218 -7.12 24.31 0.87
CA GLY A 218 -8.58 24.17 0.95
C GLY A 218 -9.24 25.08 2.00
N GLY A 219 -8.54 26.10 2.49
CA GLY A 219 -9.03 27.09 3.45
C GLY A 219 -9.18 28.47 2.82
#